data_AF-A0A9Q1MKB8-F1
#
_entry.id   AF-A0A9Q1MKB8-F1
#
_cell.length_a   1.000
_cell.length_b   1.000
_cell.length_c   1.000
_cell.angle_alpha   90.00
_cell.angle_beta   90.00
_cell.angle_gamma   90.00
#
_symmetry.space_group_name_H-M   'P 1'
#
loop_
_entity.id
_entity.type
_entity.pdbx_description
1 polymer ?
#
loop_
_entity_poly.entity_id
_entity_poly.type
_entity_poly.pdbx_seq_one_letter_code
_entity_poly.pdbx_strand_id
1 'polypeptide(L)'
;MYFLGRNFYSFESDQIVVTMTMHLFPHALHIINKLNTSATYRLLESFFDQQGKFYGKATFNLSKASVVDKVAKFTYNAIGSSNYAAVKAGFTDPKTDQATRISFKYGCVKGVYGTPFFFVNRFPLPDAGSPLDYKAWRNILDPLLDK
;
A
#
# COMPACT_ATOMS: atom_id res chain seq x y z
N MET A 1 4.27 11.27 3.19
CA MET A 1 3.27 11.25 2.11
C MET A 1 2.44 9.99 2.31
N TYR A 2 1.25 10.11 2.90
CA TYR A 2 0.38 8.97 3.19
C TYR A 2 -0.59 8.79 2.03
N PHE A 3 -0.29 7.89 1.10
CA PHE A 3 -1.18 7.56 -0.01
C PHE A 3 -2.04 6.38 0.40
N LEU A 4 -3.31 6.64 0.71
CA LEU A 4 -4.38 5.66 0.71
C LEU A 4 -5.23 5.90 -0.55
N GLY A 5 -4.60 5.69 -1.71
CA GLY A 5 -5.22 5.85 -3.02
C GLY A 5 -5.46 4.49 -3.66
N ARG A 6 -6.74 4.16 -3.88
CA ARG A 6 -7.31 2.96 -4.53
C ARG A 6 -7.07 1.64 -3.77
N ASN A 7 -7.88 0.62 -4.08
CA ASN A 7 -8.28 -0.52 -3.24
C ASN A 7 -7.14 -1.34 -2.57
N PHE A 8 -6.57 -0.88 -1.45
CA PHE A 8 -5.73 -1.75 -0.61
C PHE A 8 -6.54 -2.63 0.34
N TYR A 9 -7.83 -2.38 0.50
CA TYR A 9 -8.65 -3.09 1.48
C TYR A 9 -9.90 -3.60 0.80
N SER A 10 -9.78 -4.74 0.10
CA SER A 10 -10.93 -5.59 -0.17
C SER A 10 -11.13 -6.46 1.08
N PHE A 11 -12.23 -6.22 1.81
CA PHE A 11 -12.67 -7.10 2.89
C PHE A 11 -13.34 -8.34 2.28
N GLU A 12 -12.56 -9.18 1.59
CA GLU A 12 -12.94 -10.56 1.34
C GLU A 12 -12.55 -11.39 2.57
N SER A 13 -13.42 -12.31 3.00
CA SER A 13 -13.35 -13.07 4.27
C SER A 13 -12.16 -14.03 4.41
N ASP A 14 -11.19 -14.00 3.50
CA ASP A 14 -9.99 -14.82 3.52
C ASP A 14 -8.87 -14.12 4.31
N GLN A 15 -8.48 -14.68 5.46
CA GLN A 15 -7.39 -14.16 6.32
C GLN A 15 -6.07 -13.92 5.58
N ILE A 16 -5.84 -14.62 4.46
CA ILE A 16 -4.64 -14.48 3.63
C ILE A 16 -4.70 -13.18 2.80
N VAL A 17 -5.85 -12.82 2.21
CA VAL A 17 -6.03 -11.54 1.49
C VAL A 17 -5.74 -10.38 2.44
N VAL A 18 -6.35 -10.45 3.63
CA VAL A 18 -6.22 -9.47 4.71
C VAL A 18 -4.76 -9.31 5.15
N THR A 19 -4.03 -10.42 5.36
CA THR A 19 -2.61 -10.36 5.75
C THR A 19 -1.71 -9.77 4.66
N MET A 20 -2.02 -10.05 3.39
CA MET A 20 -1.19 -9.63 2.27
C MET A 20 -1.36 -8.15 1.93
N THR A 21 -2.61 -7.66 1.91
CA THR A 21 -2.88 -6.26 1.60
C THR A 21 -2.69 -5.33 2.80
N MET A 22 -2.99 -5.77 4.03
CA MET A 22 -2.87 -4.93 5.21
C MET A 22 -1.45 -4.87 5.79
N HIS A 23 -0.58 -5.83 5.45
CA HIS A 23 0.77 -5.89 6.01
C HIS A 23 1.86 -5.98 4.95
N LEU A 24 1.86 -6.97 4.06
CA LEU A 24 3.01 -7.20 3.17
C LEU A 24 3.20 -6.12 2.11
N PHE A 25 2.13 -5.60 1.49
CA PHE A 25 2.28 -4.54 0.48
C PHE A 25 2.71 -3.20 1.11
N PRO A 26 2.06 -2.70 2.18
CA PRO A 26 2.54 -1.51 2.89
C PRO A 26 3.98 -1.66 3.39
N HIS A 27 4.35 -2.84 3.87
CA HIS A 27 5.72 -3.13 4.31
C HIS A 27 6.71 -3.04 3.15
N ALA A 28 6.39 -3.63 1.99
CA ALA A 28 7.17 -3.49 0.77
C ALA A 28 7.34 -2.03 0.33
N LEU A 29 6.26 -1.23 0.40
CA LEU A 29 6.29 0.20 0.09
C LEU A 29 7.21 0.97 1.05
N HIS A 30 7.19 0.65 2.35
CA HIS A 30 8.10 1.26 3.33
C HIS A 30 9.57 0.86 3.08
N ILE A 31 9.82 -0.41 2.72
CA ILE A 31 11.16 -0.90 2.36
C ILE A 31 11.67 -0.14 1.13
N ILE A 32 10.89 -0.06 0.06
CA ILE A 32 11.30 0.63 -1.15
C ILE A 32 11.40 2.14 -0.94
N ASN A 33 10.53 2.75 -0.16
CA ASN A 33 10.67 4.17 0.15
C ASN A 33 11.99 4.47 0.89
N LYS A 34 12.51 3.53 1.69
CA LYS A 34 13.81 3.67 2.35
C LYS A 34 14.99 3.44 1.38
N LEU A 35 14.85 2.53 0.42
CA LEU A 35 15.93 2.18 -0.52
C LEU A 35 15.98 3.10 -1.75
N ASN A 36 14.82 3.49 -2.28
CA ASN A 36 14.65 4.33 -3.44
C ASN A 36 13.24 4.97 -3.43
N THR A 37 13.14 6.18 -2.88
CA THR A 37 11.88 6.96 -2.78
C THR A 37 11.20 7.18 -4.12
N SER A 38 11.97 7.34 -5.22
CA SER A 38 11.41 7.55 -6.57
C SER A 38 10.68 6.31 -7.13
N ALA A 39 10.95 5.12 -6.58
CA ALA A 39 10.34 3.88 -7.04
C ALA A 39 9.04 3.52 -6.29
N THR A 40 8.75 4.18 -5.16
CA THR A 40 7.59 3.84 -4.30
C THR A 40 6.27 3.86 -5.07
N TYR A 41 6.01 4.90 -5.87
CA TYR A 41 4.79 4.99 -6.67
C TYR A 41 4.70 3.96 -7.78
N ARG A 42 5.82 3.64 -8.44
CA ARG A 42 5.81 2.59 -9.47
C ARG A 42 5.50 1.22 -8.88
N LEU A 43 6.02 0.94 -7.68
CA LEU A 43 5.70 -0.28 -6.95
C LEU A 43 4.22 -0.31 -6.54
N LEU A 44 3.69 0.82 -6.06
CA LEU A 44 2.28 0.99 -5.71
C LEU A 44 1.36 0.60 -6.87
N GLU A 45 1.57 1.19 -8.05
CA GLU A 45 0.81 0.87 -9.26
C GLU A 45 0.97 -0.60 -9.66
N SER A 46 2.21 -1.13 -9.61
CA SER A 46 2.46 -2.53 -9.93
C SER A 46 1.69 -3.49 -9.02
N PHE A 47 1.57 -3.19 -7.73
CA PHE A 47 0.76 -4.01 -6.82
C PHE A 47 -0.71 -3.98 -7.19
N PHE A 48 -1.27 -2.83 -7.55
CA PHE A 48 -2.67 -2.76 -8.01
C PHE A 48 -2.91 -3.55 -9.27
N ASP A 49 -2.02 -3.42 -10.26
CA ASP A 49 -2.16 -4.13 -11.54
C ASP A 49 -2.09 -5.65 -11.37
N GLN A 50 -1.35 -6.12 -10.36
CA GLN A 50 -1.02 -7.54 -10.21
C GLN A 50 -1.52 -8.15 -8.91
N GLN A 51 -2.43 -7.47 -8.20
CA GLN A 51 -2.94 -7.90 -6.89
C GLN A 51 -3.56 -9.31 -6.93
N GLY A 52 -4.17 -9.70 -8.06
CA GLY A 52 -4.71 -11.05 -8.30
C GLY A 52 -3.75 -12.20 -8.03
N LYS A 53 -2.43 -11.96 -8.10
CA LYS A 53 -1.38 -12.97 -7.86
C LYS A 53 -1.14 -13.26 -6.38
N PHE A 54 -1.77 -12.50 -5.51
CA PHE A 54 -1.45 -12.37 -4.10
C PHE A 54 -2.67 -12.61 -3.20
N TYR A 55 -3.70 -13.27 -3.70
CA TYR A 55 -4.81 -13.71 -2.86
C TYR A 55 -5.52 -14.95 -3.42
N GLY A 56 -6.44 -15.50 -2.61
CA GLY A 56 -7.24 -16.67 -2.95
C GLY A 56 -6.38 -17.88 -3.34
N LYS A 57 -6.76 -18.56 -4.43
CA LYS A 57 -6.06 -19.78 -4.92
C LYS A 57 -4.57 -19.56 -5.20
N ALA A 58 -4.14 -18.35 -5.54
CA ALA A 58 -2.75 -18.05 -5.87
C ALA A 58 -1.80 -18.13 -4.66
N THR A 59 -2.35 -18.13 -3.45
CA THR A 59 -1.60 -18.12 -2.18
C THR A 59 -2.13 -19.14 -1.17
N PHE A 60 -3.28 -19.76 -1.42
CA PHE A 60 -3.96 -20.69 -0.51
C PHE A 60 -3.06 -21.83 0.01
N ASN A 61 -2.25 -22.43 -0.87
CA ASN A 61 -1.36 -23.55 -0.52
C ASN A 61 0.08 -23.11 -0.19
N LEU A 62 0.33 -21.80 -0.02
CA LEU A 62 1.67 -21.28 0.26
C LEU A 62 1.90 -21.09 1.75
N SER A 63 3.09 -21.43 2.23
CA SER A 63 3.52 -21.04 3.56
C SER A 63 3.68 -19.52 3.66
N LYS A 64 3.58 -18.96 4.87
CA LYS A 64 3.82 -17.53 5.11
C LYS A 64 5.19 -17.09 4.57
N ALA A 65 6.24 -17.89 4.79
CA ALA A 65 7.58 -17.58 4.28
C ALA A 65 7.62 -17.56 2.74
N SER A 66 6.93 -18.50 2.09
CA SER A 66 6.79 -18.54 0.63
C SER A 66 6.04 -17.33 0.08
N VAL A 67 5.01 -16.86 0.79
CA VAL A 67 4.26 -15.66 0.43
C VAL A 67 5.14 -14.40 0.54
N VAL A 68 5.89 -14.24 1.64
CA VAL A 68 6.85 -13.14 1.80
C VAL A 68 7.89 -13.14 0.69
N ASP A 69 8.47 -14.31 0.39
CA ASP A 69 9.44 -14.48 -0.68
C ASP A 69 8.86 -14.09 -2.06
N LYS A 70 7.61 -14.47 -2.33
CA LYS A 70 6.87 -14.11 -3.55
C LYS A 70 6.67 -12.59 -3.67
N VAL A 71 6.27 -11.91 -2.59
CA VAL A 71 6.11 -10.45 -2.58
C VAL A 71 7.46 -9.75 -2.74
N ALA A 72 8.52 -10.23 -2.07
CA ALA A 72 9.87 -9.67 -2.21
C ALA A 72 10.40 -9.79 -3.65
N LYS A 73 10.20 -10.95 -4.30
CA LYS A 73 10.60 -11.15 -5.71
C LYS A 73 9.83 -10.24 -6.66
N PHE A 74 8.52 -10.12 -6.45
CA PHE A 74 7.70 -9.20 -7.23
C PHE A 74 8.17 -7.75 -7.07
N THR A 75 8.39 -7.31 -5.83
CA THR A 75 8.87 -5.96 -5.51
C THR A 75 10.19 -5.67 -6.20
N TYR A 76 11.14 -6.60 -6.10
CA TYR A 76 12.44 -6.53 -6.76
C TYR A 76 12.33 -6.38 -8.28
N ASN A 77 11.49 -7.20 -8.92
CA ASN A 77 11.28 -7.17 -10.37
C ASN A 77 10.56 -5.88 -10.82
N ALA A 78 9.53 -5.45 -10.10
CA ALA A 78 8.69 -4.31 -10.47
C ALA A 78 9.47 -2.99 -10.51
N ILE A 79 10.46 -2.83 -9.62
CA ILE A 79 11.25 -1.60 -9.55
C ILE A 79 12.61 -1.71 -10.27
N GLY A 80 12.91 -2.87 -10.87
CA GLY A 80 14.22 -3.13 -11.49
C GLY A 80 15.37 -3.00 -10.50
N SER A 81 15.18 -3.37 -9.23
CA SER A 81 16.23 -3.27 -8.22
C SER A 81 17.38 -4.21 -8.58
N SER A 82 18.61 -3.83 -8.26
CA SER A 82 19.77 -4.72 -8.36
C SER A 82 19.97 -5.58 -7.11
N ASN A 83 19.24 -5.30 -6.01
CA ASN A 83 19.52 -5.88 -4.70
C ASN A 83 18.29 -6.56 -4.07
N TYR A 84 17.97 -7.75 -4.55
CA TYR A 84 16.92 -8.61 -3.97
C TYR A 84 17.16 -8.90 -2.48
N ALA A 85 18.42 -9.09 -2.06
CA ALA A 85 18.76 -9.37 -0.68
C ALA A 85 18.36 -8.22 0.26
N ALA A 86 18.57 -6.97 -0.14
CA ALA A 86 18.12 -5.80 0.62
C ALA A 86 16.60 -5.71 0.73
N VAL A 87 15.87 -6.02 -0.36
CA VAL A 87 14.40 -6.07 -0.33
C VAL A 87 13.91 -7.15 0.64
N LYS A 88 14.49 -8.36 0.54
CA LYS A 88 14.12 -9.48 1.41
C LYS A 88 14.46 -9.22 2.88
N ALA A 89 15.65 -8.67 3.16
CA ALA A 89 16.06 -8.30 4.51
C ALA A 89 15.15 -7.21 5.12
N GLY A 90 14.62 -6.32 4.28
CA GLY A 90 13.63 -5.33 4.68
C GLY A 90 12.38 -5.95 5.34
N PHE A 91 11.91 -7.11 4.88
CA PHE A 91 10.76 -7.79 5.50
C PHE A 91 11.05 -8.31 6.92
N THR A 92 12.31 -8.37 7.31
CA THR A 92 12.74 -8.74 8.67
C THR A 92 13.28 -7.54 9.47
N ASP A 93 13.35 -6.35 8.88
CA ASP A 93 13.83 -5.13 9.55
C ASP A 93 12.75 -4.56 10.48
N PRO A 94 12.96 -4.54 11.82
CA PRO A 94 11.98 -4.04 12.79
C PRO A 94 11.52 -2.61 12.51
N LYS A 95 12.37 -1.76 11.93
CA LYS A 95 12.01 -0.36 11.64
C LYS A 95 10.93 -0.27 10.56
N THR A 96 11.00 -1.12 9.55
CA THR A 96 10.04 -1.14 8.45
C THR A 96 8.73 -1.85 8.85
N ASP A 97 8.78 -2.85 9.71
CA ASP A 97 7.59 -3.43 10.36
C ASP A 97 6.89 -2.37 11.23
N GLN A 98 7.65 -1.65 12.06
CA GLN A 98 7.11 -0.59 12.92
C GLN A 98 6.48 0.54 12.09
N ALA A 99 7.12 0.98 11.00
CA ALA A 99 6.56 1.99 10.10
C ALA A 99 5.21 1.56 9.51
N THR A 100 5.09 0.28 9.12
CA THR A 100 3.86 -0.32 8.61
C THR A 100 2.75 -0.33 9.67
N ARG A 101 3.07 -0.74 10.90
CA ARG A 101 2.10 -0.73 12.01
C ARG A 101 1.64 0.67 12.37
N ILE A 102 2.55 1.65 12.35
CA ILE A 102 2.23 3.06 12.63
C ILE A 102 1.31 3.63 11.55
N SER A 103 1.60 3.39 10.27
CA SER A 103 0.76 3.89 9.17
C SER A 103 -0.64 3.27 9.21
N PHE A 104 -0.74 1.97 9.53
CA PHE A 104 -2.03 1.31 9.74
C PHE A 104 -2.82 1.93 10.90
N LYS A 105 -2.21 2.03 12.09
CA LYS A 105 -2.85 2.64 13.28
C LYS A 105 -3.27 4.08 13.01
N TYR A 106 -2.46 4.84 12.28
CA TYR A 106 -2.79 6.20 11.90
C TYR A 106 -4.08 6.26 11.07
N GLY A 107 -4.25 5.35 10.10
CA GLY A 107 -5.51 5.20 9.35
C GLY A 107 -6.70 4.92 10.28
N CYS A 108 -6.57 3.99 11.23
CA CYS A 108 -7.63 3.68 12.19
C CYS A 108 -8.02 4.89 13.05
N VAL A 109 -7.04 5.63 13.58
CA VAL A 109 -7.28 6.84 14.39
C VAL A 109 -7.97 7.94 13.57
N LYS A 110 -7.77 7.94 12.26
CA LYS A 110 -8.43 8.86 11.33
C LYS A 110 -9.81 8.38 10.87
N GLY A 111 -10.32 7.28 11.43
CA GLY A 111 -11.64 6.75 11.09
C GLY A 111 -11.71 6.12 9.71
N VAL A 112 -10.58 5.70 9.13
CA VAL A 112 -10.56 5.00 7.84
C VAL A 112 -11.12 3.59 8.04
N TYR A 113 -12.27 3.32 7.43
CA TYR A 113 -12.94 2.01 7.45
C TYR A 113 -13.06 1.35 6.06
N GLY A 114 -12.60 2.05 5.02
CA GLY A 114 -12.62 1.58 3.63
C GLY A 114 -11.66 2.40 2.77
N THR A 115 -11.51 2.02 1.52
CA THR A 115 -10.65 2.74 0.57
C THR A 115 -11.31 2.91 -0.80
N PRO A 116 -10.96 3.98 -1.54
CA PRO A 116 -10.07 5.08 -1.12
C PRO A 116 -10.70 5.99 -0.05
N PHE A 117 -9.84 6.63 0.74
CA PHE A 117 -10.25 7.61 1.75
C PHE A 117 -9.29 8.80 1.64
N PHE A 118 -9.84 10.01 1.50
CA PHE A 118 -9.05 11.19 1.19
C PHE A 118 -9.10 12.22 2.30
N PHE A 119 -7.97 12.87 2.54
CA PHE A 119 -7.85 13.95 3.52
C PHE A 119 -7.19 15.16 2.86
N VAL A 120 -7.75 16.34 3.07
CA VAL A 120 -7.17 17.63 2.66
C VAL A 120 -7.01 18.48 3.91
N ASN A 121 -5.80 18.98 4.16
CA ASN A 121 -5.48 19.76 5.36
C ASN A 121 -5.89 19.09 6.68
N ARG A 122 -5.81 17.76 6.75
CA ARG A 122 -6.21 16.90 7.89
C ARG A 122 -7.71 16.71 8.09
N PHE A 123 -8.55 17.27 7.22
CA PHE A 123 -10.00 17.04 7.21
C PHE A 123 -10.36 15.95 6.20
N PRO A 124 -11.22 14.99 6.58
CA PRO A 124 -11.70 13.96 5.65
C PRO A 124 -12.60 14.60 4.59
N LEU A 125 -12.49 14.13 3.35
CA LEU A 125 -13.44 14.47 2.30
C LEU A 125 -14.70 13.59 2.43
N PRO A 126 -15.89 14.08 2.01
CA PRO A 126 -17.09 13.25 1.88
C PRO A 126 -16.88 12.13 0.85
N ASP A 127 -17.76 11.13 0.84
CA ASP A 127 -17.78 10.01 -0.12
C ASP A 127 -16.61 9.01 0.01
N ALA A 128 -16.34 8.60 1.24
CA ALA A 128 -15.47 7.47 1.55
C ALA A 128 -15.77 6.24 0.68
N GLY A 129 -14.74 5.64 0.08
CA GLY A 129 -14.86 4.47 -0.77
C GLY A 129 -15.05 4.76 -2.27
N SER A 130 -15.24 6.03 -2.66
CA SER A 130 -15.36 6.40 -4.07
C SER A 130 -14.08 7.07 -4.61
N PRO A 131 -13.53 6.63 -5.76
CA PRO A 131 -12.40 7.31 -6.37
C PRO A 131 -12.82 8.69 -6.90
N LEU A 132 -12.00 9.72 -6.61
CA LEU A 132 -12.15 11.04 -7.19
C LEU A 132 -11.49 11.10 -8.58
N ASP A 133 -12.19 11.68 -9.54
CA ASP A 133 -11.63 11.98 -10.86
C ASP A 133 -10.76 13.25 -10.81
N TYR A 134 -10.06 13.53 -11.91
CA TYR A 134 -9.18 14.68 -12.01
C TYR A 134 -9.92 16.01 -11.77
N LYS A 135 -11.12 16.16 -12.34
CA LYS A 135 -11.91 17.39 -12.24
C LYS A 135 -12.35 17.64 -10.80
N ALA A 136 -12.79 16.59 -10.09
CA ALA A 136 -13.15 16.65 -8.69
C ALA A 136 -11.94 17.06 -7.82
N TRP A 137 -10.75 16.52 -8.10
CA TRP A 137 -9.53 16.95 -7.42
C TRP A 137 -9.20 18.42 -7.64
N ARG A 138 -9.29 18.92 -8.89
CA ARG A 138 -9.07 20.34 -9.20
C ARG A 138 -10.06 21.23 -8.46
N ASN A 139 -11.34 20.88 -8.44
CA ASN A 139 -12.37 21.64 -7.72
C ASN A 139 -12.10 21.75 -6.21
N ILE A 140 -11.45 20.75 -5.61
CA ILE A 140 -11.12 20.73 -4.18
C ILE A 140 -9.83 21.49 -3.88
N LEU A 141 -8.80 21.32 -4.72
CA LEU A 141 -7.47 21.84 -4.46
C LEU A 141 -7.27 23.27 -4.95
N ASP A 142 -7.82 23.65 -6.10
CA ASP A 142 -7.58 24.96 -6.72
C ASP A 142 -7.98 26.12 -5.78
N PRO A 143 -9.15 26.11 -5.11
CA PRO A 143 -9.53 27.17 -4.17
C PRO A 143 -8.63 27.30 -2.93
N LEU A 144 -7.78 26.29 -2.64
CA LEU A 144 -6.86 26.31 -1.51
C LEU A 144 -5.48 26.86 -1.86
N LEU A 145 -5.17 26.95 -3.16
CA LEU A 145 -3.90 27.42 -3.69
C LEU A 145 -3.91 28.93 -3.97
N ASP A 146 -5.09 29.52 -4.14
CA ASP A 146 -5.26 30.95 -4.33
C ASP A 146 -5.09 31.70 -3.00
N LYS A 147 -3.84 32.09 -2.72
CA LYS A 147 -3.45 33.07 -1.70
C LYS A 147 -2.39 34.01 -2.23
#